data_AF-A0A934PTP2-F1
#
_entry.id   AF-A0A934PTP2-F1
#
_cell.length_a   1.000
_cell.length_b   1.000
_cell.length_c   1.000
_cell.angle_alpha   90.00
_cell.angle_beta   90.00
_cell.angle_gamma   90.00
#
_symmetry.space_group_name_H-M   'P 1'
#
loop_
_entity.id
_entity.type
_entity.pdbx_description
1 polymer ?
#
loop_
_entity_poly.entity_id
_entity_poly.type
_entity_poly.pdbx_seq_one_letter_code
_entity_poly.pdbx_strand_id
1 'polypeptide(L)'
;MSKCNGMGINAAESKDDLSTKQKLSDAELPIFFLQLGAKTSLFFDRILKQAVLSNGTENVFILTDTNFEQYSNFNCIDISGYANRERIFDKVYKHHSTNPYFFEKTCFDRWFIINELIKEHAIENFMYADCDVLILEDIKPVFNNFIKDYYDGTMMFFAEGENSITSAHTSFWNSKLLNSFCDFVIAKYTDEQQLSTIVTDAAAGKFFDNKNVSDMILLDVFRTETLPATLPLLSLEGIGMGFDFNINASFNGYKHYFACTAYTRIKKLIQRRDGLYGLVKDDVKSPASVKFYTLHFQGYLTKALIPVYGNYSKGVERFKNNITGYYNFLLRRGKLAKNAVKRSFRKF
;
A
#
# COMPACT_ATOMS: atom_id res chain seq x y z
N MET A 1 -28.70 16.36 47.18
CA MET A 1 -28.00 17.57 46.69
C MET A 1 -26.51 17.34 46.88
N SER A 2 -25.86 16.80 45.86
CA SER A 2 -24.97 17.54 44.93
C SER A 2 -23.64 17.94 45.57
N LYS A 3 -22.56 17.27 45.17
CA LYS A 3 -21.56 17.84 44.25
C LYS A 3 -20.59 16.75 43.79
N CYS A 4 -20.71 16.36 42.52
CA CYS A 4 -19.64 15.75 41.75
C CYS A 4 -18.55 16.79 41.52
N ASN A 5 -17.33 16.50 41.94
CA ASN A 5 -16.15 17.22 41.47
C ASN A 5 -15.64 16.50 40.22
N GLY A 6 -15.83 17.16 39.07
CA GLY A 6 -15.21 16.74 37.81
C GLY A 6 -13.70 16.90 37.90
N MET A 7 -12.98 15.79 37.76
CA MET A 7 -11.57 15.81 37.37
C MET A 7 -11.50 16.19 35.89
N GLY A 8 -11.33 17.48 35.63
CA GLY A 8 -10.86 17.96 34.34
C GLY A 8 -9.37 17.64 34.23
N ILE A 9 -9.03 16.59 33.48
CA ILE A 9 -7.66 16.36 33.04
C ILE A 9 -7.50 17.15 31.74
N ASN A 10 -6.99 18.39 31.85
CA ASN A 10 -6.39 19.05 30.69
C ASN A 10 -5.03 18.40 30.46
N ALA A 11 -4.94 17.47 29.52
CA ALA A 11 -3.67 17.04 28.98
C ALA A 11 -3.07 18.23 28.21
N ALA A 12 -1.93 18.74 28.67
CA ALA A 12 -1.16 19.68 27.88
C ALA A 12 -0.66 18.94 26.63
N GLU A 13 -1.15 19.34 25.45
CA GLU A 13 -0.66 18.84 24.16
C GLU A 13 0.87 19.02 24.11
N SER A 14 1.61 17.97 23.77
CA SER A 14 3.07 18.03 23.71
C SER A 14 3.52 18.90 22.54
N LYS A 15 4.75 19.44 22.58
CA LYS A 15 5.31 20.22 21.45
C LYS A 15 5.37 19.42 20.15
N ASP A 16 5.63 18.12 20.23
CA ASP A 16 5.70 17.23 19.08
C ASP A 16 4.30 16.99 18.47
N ASP A 17 3.28 16.94 19.31
CA ASP A 17 1.87 16.80 18.91
C ASP A 17 1.36 18.06 18.20
N LEU A 18 1.64 19.24 18.76
CA LEU A 18 1.35 20.53 18.12
C LEU A 18 2.06 20.68 16.75
N SER A 19 3.32 20.26 16.65
CA SER A 19 4.04 20.27 15.38
C SER A 19 3.47 19.28 14.37
N THR A 20 2.98 18.12 14.80
CA THR A 20 2.40 17.10 13.93
C THR A 20 1.07 17.57 13.37
N LYS A 21 0.20 18.10 14.24
CA LYS A 21 -1.09 18.67 13.89
C LYS A 21 -0.97 19.78 12.85
N GLN A 22 0.00 20.70 13.03
CA GLN A 22 0.24 21.77 12.07
C GLN A 22 0.69 21.23 10.70
N LYS A 23 1.65 20.30 10.66
CA LYS A 23 2.11 19.71 9.40
C LYS A 23 0.99 18.99 8.65
N LEU A 24 0.13 18.26 9.37
CA LEU A 24 -1.02 17.56 8.80
C LEU A 24 -2.09 18.53 8.30
N SER A 25 -2.31 19.67 8.98
CA SER A 25 -3.25 20.69 8.52
C SER A 25 -2.76 21.44 7.28
N ASP A 26 -1.45 21.54 7.08
CA ASP A 26 -0.85 22.22 5.93
C ASP A 26 -0.83 21.35 4.65
N ALA A 27 -1.05 20.04 4.78
CA ALA A 27 -1.09 19.12 3.67
C ALA A 27 -2.43 19.19 2.90
N GLU A 28 -2.39 19.43 1.59
CA GLU A 28 -3.58 19.40 0.74
C GLU A 28 -4.19 17.98 0.69
N LEU A 29 -3.31 16.97 0.61
CA LEU A 29 -3.68 15.57 0.59
C LEU A 29 -2.54 14.73 1.18
N PRO A 30 -2.61 14.38 2.47
CA PRO A 30 -1.60 13.54 3.11
C PRO A 30 -1.43 12.20 2.39
N ILE A 31 -0.18 11.79 2.20
CA ILE A 31 0.23 10.50 1.65
C ILE A 31 0.97 9.76 2.77
N PHE A 32 0.39 8.66 3.23
CA PHE A 32 0.90 7.86 4.34
C PHE A 32 1.62 6.62 3.85
N PHE A 33 2.83 6.42 4.37
CA PHE A 33 3.57 5.17 4.33
C PHE A 33 3.73 4.64 5.76
N LEU A 34 3.29 3.41 6.04
CA LEU A 34 3.49 2.78 7.35
C LEU A 34 4.68 1.83 7.34
N GLN A 35 5.60 2.04 8.28
CA GLN A 35 6.74 1.17 8.51
C GLN A 35 6.82 0.82 10.00
N LEU A 36 6.47 -0.42 10.35
CA LEU A 36 6.57 -0.93 11.71
C LEU A 36 7.83 -1.78 11.92
N GLY A 37 8.47 -1.61 13.07
CA GLY A 37 9.63 -2.34 13.51
C GLY A 37 10.94 -1.96 12.79
N ALA A 38 12.06 -2.29 13.45
CA ALA A 38 13.39 -1.87 13.03
C ALA A 38 13.84 -2.37 11.64
N LYS A 39 13.20 -3.41 11.10
CA LYS A 39 13.56 -4.00 9.80
C LYS A 39 12.84 -3.28 8.67
N THR A 40 13.53 -2.34 8.05
CA THR A 40 13.02 -1.57 6.92
C THR A 40 13.42 -2.21 5.59
N SER A 41 12.60 -1.99 4.56
CA SER A 41 13.03 -2.29 3.18
C SER A 41 14.31 -1.50 2.84
N LEU A 42 15.29 -2.18 2.23
CA LEU A 42 16.56 -1.56 1.80
C LEU A 42 16.37 -0.35 0.88
N PHE A 43 15.21 -0.24 0.22
CA PHE A 43 14.94 0.77 -0.79
C PHE A 43 13.82 1.75 -0.40
N PHE A 44 13.38 1.73 0.86
CA PHE A 44 12.28 2.60 1.30
C PHE A 44 12.65 4.09 1.20
N ASP A 45 13.92 4.45 1.45
CA ASP A 45 14.40 5.82 1.25
C ASP A 45 14.22 6.32 -0.20
N ARG A 46 14.31 5.42 -1.19
CA ARG A 46 14.09 5.74 -2.61
C ARG A 46 12.64 5.97 -2.92
N ILE A 47 11.75 5.21 -2.29
CA ILE A 47 10.30 5.42 -2.39
C ILE A 47 9.92 6.78 -1.86
N LEU A 48 10.40 7.12 -0.66
CA LEU A 48 10.08 8.40 -0.01
C LEU A 48 10.63 9.58 -0.81
N LYS A 49 11.88 9.52 -1.27
CA LYS A 49 12.45 10.57 -2.15
C LYS A 49 11.63 10.76 -3.41
N GLN A 50 11.18 9.67 -4.02
CA GLN A 50 10.37 9.72 -5.23
C GLN A 50 8.98 10.31 -4.96
N ALA A 51 8.32 9.91 -3.87
CA ALA A 51 7.02 10.47 -3.49
C ALA A 51 7.10 11.97 -3.19
N VAL A 52 8.14 12.40 -2.46
CA VAL A 52 8.39 13.83 -2.18
C VAL A 52 8.63 14.60 -3.48
N LEU A 53 9.40 14.04 -4.42
CA LEU A 53 9.67 14.67 -5.71
C LEU A 53 8.39 14.90 -6.52
N SER A 54 7.44 13.98 -6.46
CA SER A 54 6.20 14.05 -7.26
C SER A 54 5.05 14.77 -6.55
N ASN A 55 5.02 14.81 -5.21
CA ASN A 55 3.86 15.29 -4.45
C ASN A 55 4.15 16.43 -3.47
N GLY A 56 5.41 16.79 -3.26
CA GLY A 56 5.84 17.78 -2.27
C GLY A 56 6.15 17.16 -0.91
N THR A 57 7.03 17.80 -0.15
CA THR A 57 7.45 17.28 1.17
C THR A 57 6.32 17.39 2.17
N GLU A 58 5.57 18.48 2.12
CA GLU A 58 4.42 18.80 2.95
C GLU A 58 3.30 17.76 2.90
N ASN A 59 3.21 16.97 1.82
CA ASN A 59 2.17 15.96 1.66
C ASN A 59 2.63 14.53 2.02
N VAL A 60 3.93 14.26 2.18
CA VAL A 60 4.43 12.88 2.35
C VAL A 60 4.82 12.63 3.79
N PHE A 61 4.16 11.67 4.43
CA PHE A 61 4.39 11.31 5.83
C PHE A 61 4.76 9.84 5.99
N ILE A 62 5.71 9.59 6.87
CA ILE A 62 6.12 8.27 7.32
C ILE A 62 5.53 8.06 8.70
N LEU A 63 4.75 7.00 8.83
CA LEU A 63 4.16 6.53 10.06
C LEU A 63 5.05 5.39 10.58
N THR A 64 5.67 5.55 11.75
CA THR A 64 6.61 4.54 12.26
C THR A 64 6.73 4.56 13.78
N ASP A 65 7.15 3.43 14.35
CA ASP A 65 7.45 3.23 15.77
C ASP A 65 8.97 3.21 16.04
N THR A 66 9.79 3.43 15.02
CA THR A 66 11.24 3.21 15.07
C THR A 66 12.00 4.02 14.02
N ASN A 67 13.33 3.98 14.08
CA ASN A 67 14.22 4.51 13.04
C ASN A 67 14.00 6.01 12.74
N PHE A 68 13.55 6.79 13.72
CA PHE A 68 13.27 8.23 13.57
C PHE A 68 14.45 9.01 12.99
N GLU A 69 15.68 8.71 13.41
CA GLU A 69 16.90 9.36 12.89
C GLU A 69 17.10 9.08 11.38
N GLN A 70 16.76 7.89 10.90
CA GLN A 70 16.87 7.54 9.48
C GLN A 70 15.93 8.40 8.62
N TYR A 71 14.81 8.85 9.19
CA TYR A 71 13.75 9.58 8.50
C TYR A 71 13.69 11.06 8.87
N SER A 72 14.72 11.60 9.51
CA SER A 72 14.76 13.00 9.99
C SER A 72 14.58 14.06 8.90
N ASN A 73 14.79 13.69 7.63
CA ASN A 73 14.62 14.57 6.46
C ASN A 73 13.21 14.52 5.85
N PHE A 74 12.29 13.75 6.45
CA PHE A 74 10.91 13.59 6.01
C PHE A 74 9.94 13.94 7.15
N ASN A 75 8.67 14.11 6.83
CA ASN A 75 7.65 14.22 7.87
C ASN A 75 7.45 12.84 8.50
N CYS A 76 8.06 12.62 9.66
CA CYS A 76 7.96 11.38 10.41
C CYS A 76 7.02 11.58 11.59
N ILE A 77 6.04 10.68 11.76
CA ILE A 77 5.08 10.67 12.86
C ILE A 77 5.31 9.39 13.66
N ASP A 78 5.54 9.55 14.98
CA ASP A 78 5.58 8.45 15.92
C ASP A 78 4.17 7.88 16.10
N ILE A 79 3.97 6.63 15.66
CA ILE A 79 2.66 5.99 15.77
C ILE A 79 2.41 5.26 17.09
N SER A 80 3.38 5.26 18.02
CA SER A 80 3.29 4.50 19.26
C SER A 80 2.09 4.91 20.14
N GLY A 81 1.59 6.14 19.97
CA GLY A 81 0.39 6.65 20.64
C GLY A 81 -0.95 6.19 20.04
N TYR A 82 -0.96 5.66 18.82
CA TYR A 82 -2.17 5.41 18.00
C TYR A 82 -2.55 3.92 17.92
N ALA A 83 -2.32 3.17 18.99
CA ALA A 83 -2.48 1.72 19.01
C ALA A 83 -3.72 1.21 19.77
N ASN A 84 -4.65 2.07 20.20
CA ASN A 84 -5.71 1.61 21.11
C ASN A 84 -6.71 0.65 20.42
N ARG A 85 -7.10 0.93 19.18
CA ARG A 85 -8.02 0.12 18.38
C ARG A 85 -7.34 -1.14 17.86
N GLU A 86 -6.05 -1.06 17.57
CA GLU A 86 -5.20 -2.21 17.29
C GLU A 86 -5.22 -3.19 18.48
N ARG A 87 -5.05 -2.69 19.72
CA ARG A 87 -5.18 -3.48 20.95
C ARG A 87 -6.58 -4.04 21.21
N ILE A 88 -7.64 -3.43 20.65
CA ILE A 88 -8.99 -4.03 20.69
C ILE A 88 -9.02 -5.23 19.74
N PHE A 89 -8.50 -5.07 18.53
CA PHE A 89 -8.44 -6.15 17.54
C PHE A 89 -7.57 -7.32 18.01
N ASP A 90 -6.47 -7.07 18.72
CA ASP A 90 -5.63 -8.11 19.35
C ASP A 90 -6.40 -9.14 20.16
N LYS A 91 -7.47 -8.71 20.84
CA LYS A 91 -8.27 -9.57 21.72
C LYS A 91 -9.13 -10.57 20.95
N VAL A 92 -9.41 -10.29 19.68
CA VAL A 92 -10.28 -11.11 18.83
C VAL A 92 -9.55 -11.74 17.64
N TYR A 93 -8.32 -11.30 17.34
CA TYR A 93 -7.55 -11.79 16.22
C TYR A 93 -7.22 -13.28 16.36
N LYS A 94 -7.65 -14.07 15.37
CA LYS A 94 -7.31 -15.48 15.21
C LYS A 94 -6.49 -15.65 13.93
N HIS A 95 -5.29 -16.21 14.05
CA HIS A 95 -4.38 -16.31 12.91
C HIS A 95 -4.76 -17.47 11.98
N HIS A 96 -5.27 -17.14 10.79
CA HIS A 96 -5.68 -18.09 9.75
C HIS A 96 -4.92 -17.87 8.43
N SER A 97 -3.63 -17.51 8.52
CA SER A 97 -2.74 -17.31 7.38
C SER A 97 -1.54 -18.26 7.47
N THR A 98 -0.98 -18.62 6.31
CA THR A 98 0.30 -19.32 6.22
C THR A 98 1.49 -18.36 6.29
N ASN A 99 1.25 -17.05 6.19
CA ASN A 99 2.26 -16.04 6.47
C ASN A 99 2.60 -16.04 7.97
N PRO A 100 3.80 -15.61 8.36
CA PRO A 100 4.13 -15.45 9.77
C PRO A 100 3.14 -14.52 10.49
N TYR A 101 2.76 -14.86 11.72
CA TYR A 101 1.84 -14.09 12.57
C TYR A 101 2.12 -12.58 12.51
N PHE A 102 3.36 -12.17 12.77
CA PHE A 102 3.75 -10.76 12.79
C PHE A 102 3.52 -10.05 11.46
N PHE A 103 3.79 -10.72 10.33
CA PHE A 103 3.59 -10.15 9.01
C PHE A 103 2.10 -9.91 8.74
N GLU A 104 1.28 -10.93 8.95
CA GLU A 104 -0.16 -10.85 8.70
C GLU A 104 -0.85 -9.86 9.65
N LYS A 105 -0.48 -9.88 10.92
CA LYS A 105 -1.04 -8.99 11.93
C LYS A 105 -0.69 -7.52 11.62
N THR A 106 0.55 -7.23 11.24
CA THR A 106 0.95 -5.88 10.79
C THR A 106 0.13 -5.38 9.60
N CYS A 107 -0.27 -6.26 8.67
CA CYS A 107 -1.14 -5.89 7.56
C CYS A 107 -2.51 -5.38 8.05
N PHE A 108 -3.08 -5.95 9.13
CA PHE A 108 -4.31 -5.43 9.75
C PHE A 108 -4.06 -4.17 10.58
N ASP A 109 -3.00 -4.17 11.38
CA ASP A 109 -2.68 -3.11 12.34
C ASP A 109 -2.57 -1.75 11.68
N ARG A 110 -2.09 -1.73 10.42
CA ARG A 110 -2.00 -0.50 9.64
C ARG A 110 -3.31 0.29 9.62
N TRP A 111 -4.43 -0.40 9.43
CA TRP A 111 -5.73 0.24 9.23
C TRP A 111 -6.25 0.80 10.54
N PHE A 112 -6.04 0.09 11.64
CA PHE A 112 -6.41 0.54 12.97
C PHE A 112 -5.55 1.72 13.44
N ILE A 113 -4.23 1.65 13.23
CA ILE A 113 -3.30 2.73 13.60
C ILE A 113 -3.60 4.01 12.83
N ILE A 114 -3.72 3.91 11.50
CA ILE A 114 -4.06 5.07 10.67
C ILE A 114 -5.43 5.61 11.07
N ASN A 115 -6.40 4.76 11.42
CA ASN A 115 -7.73 5.22 11.81
C ASN A 115 -7.72 6.08 13.07
N GLU A 116 -6.88 5.76 14.06
CA GLU A 116 -6.75 6.59 15.25
C GLU A 116 -6.06 7.91 14.93
N LEU A 117 -4.96 7.87 14.18
CA LEU A 117 -4.24 9.06 13.77
C LEU A 117 -5.15 10.06 13.06
N ILE A 118 -5.90 9.60 12.05
CA ILE A 118 -6.76 10.52 11.28
C ILE A 118 -7.93 11.08 12.10
N LYS A 119 -8.41 10.35 13.11
CA LYS A 119 -9.45 10.84 14.02
C LYS A 119 -8.93 11.91 14.95
N GLU A 120 -7.77 11.69 15.54
CA GLU A 120 -7.14 12.63 16.48
C GLU A 120 -6.81 13.97 15.79
N HIS A 121 -6.31 13.91 14.56
CA HIS A 121 -5.92 15.10 13.78
C HIS A 121 -7.01 15.60 12.82
N ALA A 122 -8.23 15.05 12.89
CA ALA A 122 -9.36 15.42 12.03
C ALA A 122 -9.04 15.39 10.52
N ILE A 123 -8.21 14.44 10.08
CA ILE A 123 -7.87 14.25 8.68
C ILE A 123 -9.05 13.60 7.97
N GLU A 124 -9.65 14.34 7.04
CA GLU A 124 -10.82 13.86 6.31
C GLU A 124 -10.45 12.89 5.20
N ASN A 125 -9.42 13.21 4.41
CA ASN A 125 -9.02 12.47 3.22
C ASN A 125 -7.50 12.28 3.18
N PHE A 126 -7.04 11.13 2.73
CA PHE A 126 -5.62 10.84 2.54
C PHE A 126 -5.42 9.75 1.48
N MET A 127 -4.19 9.61 1.02
CA MET A 127 -3.72 8.46 0.25
C MET A 127 -2.85 7.58 1.13
N TYR A 128 -2.99 6.26 1.01
CA TYR A 128 -2.06 5.29 1.57
C TYR A 128 -1.26 4.60 0.46
N ALA A 129 0.01 4.35 0.73
CA ALA A 129 0.89 3.55 -0.12
C ALA A 129 1.77 2.61 0.72
N ASP A 130 1.93 1.36 0.25
CA ASP A 130 2.86 0.41 0.87
C ASP A 130 4.33 0.83 0.69
N CYS A 131 5.19 0.37 1.60
CA CYS A 131 6.65 0.64 1.58
C CYS A 131 7.41 -0.06 0.42
N ASP A 132 6.71 -0.59 -0.58
CA ASP A 132 7.22 -1.09 -1.85
C ASP A 132 6.45 -0.54 -3.07
N VAL A 133 5.70 0.56 -2.88
CA VAL A 133 5.04 1.31 -3.95
C VAL A 133 5.83 2.57 -4.27
N LEU A 134 6.10 2.79 -5.56
CA LEU A 134 6.77 3.98 -6.08
C LEU A 134 5.74 4.94 -6.67
N ILE A 135 5.61 6.15 -6.13
CA ILE A 135 4.66 7.17 -6.61
C ILE A 135 5.34 8.11 -7.61
N LEU A 136 5.05 7.92 -8.89
CA LEU A 136 5.76 8.56 -10.01
C LEU A 136 5.23 9.95 -10.36
N GLU A 137 3.96 10.20 -10.07
CA GLU A 137 3.23 11.39 -10.51
C GLU A 137 2.56 12.08 -9.33
N ASP A 138 2.18 13.36 -9.52
CA ASP A 138 1.34 14.06 -8.56
C ASP A 138 -0.06 13.42 -8.54
N ILE A 139 -0.49 12.98 -7.36
CA ILE A 139 -1.76 12.28 -7.16
C ILE A 139 -2.91 13.23 -6.84
N LYS A 140 -2.62 14.49 -6.47
CA LYS A 140 -3.65 15.49 -6.15
C LYS A 140 -4.64 15.73 -7.29
N PRO A 141 -4.23 15.84 -8.57
CA PRO A 141 -5.18 15.94 -9.68
C PRO A 141 -6.07 14.70 -9.84
N VAL A 142 -5.58 13.50 -9.47
CA VAL A 142 -6.40 12.28 -9.52
C VAL A 142 -7.48 12.35 -8.45
N PHE A 143 -7.10 12.72 -7.23
CA PHE A 143 -8.04 12.88 -6.13
C PHE A 143 -9.11 13.94 -6.43
N ASN A 144 -8.68 15.14 -6.82
CA ASN A 144 -9.58 16.28 -7.05
C ASN A 144 -10.55 16.05 -8.22
N ASN A 145 -10.12 15.40 -9.30
CA ASN A 145 -10.95 15.25 -10.50
C ASN A 145 -11.82 14.00 -10.51
N PHE A 146 -11.44 12.93 -9.81
CA PHE A 146 -12.10 11.63 -9.94
C PHE A 146 -12.63 11.05 -8.63
N ILE A 147 -12.21 11.56 -7.47
CA ILE A 147 -12.48 10.90 -6.18
C ILE A 147 -13.28 11.82 -5.24
N LYS A 148 -12.74 12.99 -4.89
CA LYS A 148 -13.17 13.84 -3.78
C LYS A 148 -14.69 14.05 -3.67
N ASP A 149 -15.36 14.31 -4.79
CA ASP A 149 -16.79 14.65 -4.83
C ASP A 149 -17.70 13.48 -5.24
N TYR A 150 -17.13 12.31 -5.53
CA TYR A 150 -17.84 11.19 -6.16
C TYR A 150 -17.78 9.89 -5.35
N TYR A 151 -16.72 9.71 -4.54
CA TYR A 151 -16.43 8.45 -3.86
C TYR A 151 -15.90 8.69 -2.46
N ASP A 152 -16.17 7.74 -1.56
CA ASP A 152 -15.61 7.68 -0.21
C ASP A 152 -14.12 7.27 -0.20
N GLY A 153 -13.59 6.80 -1.33
CA GLY A 153 -12.21 6.36 -1.49
C GLY A 153 -12.03 5.44 -2.70
N THR A 154 -10.92 4.70 -2.71
CA THR A 154 -10.59 3.77 -3.79
C THR A 154 -10.03 2.46 -3.26
N MET A 155 -10.18 1.38 -4.03
CA MET A 155 -9.49 0.12 -3.78
C MET A 155 -8.93 -0.45 -5.09
N MET A 156 -7.89 -1.28 -5.01
CA MET A 156 -7.38 -2.04 -6.15
C MET A 156 -8.16 -3.35 -6.29
N PHE A 157 -9.27 -3.29 -7.02
CA PHE A 157 -10.00 -4.47 -7.43
C PHE A 157 -9.30 -5.10 -8.65
N PHE A 158 -8.63 -6.22 -8.41
CA PHE A 158 -8.13 -7.11 -9.45
C PHE A 158 -9.11 -8.26 -9.68
N ALA A 159 -9.60 -8.44 -10.91
CA ALA A 159 -10.46 -9.56 -11.30
C ALA A 159 -9.88 -10.28 -12.52
N GLU A 160 -9.84 -11.61 -12.52
CA GLU A 160 -9.56 -12.42 -13.71
C GLU A 160 -10.55 -13.60 -13.75
N GLY A 161 -11.49 -13.55 -14.70
CA GLY A 161 -12.60 -14.52 -14.75
C GLY A 161 -13.53 -14.38 -13.54
N GLU A 162 -13.84 -15.50 -12.89
CA GLU A 162 -14.71 -15.55 -11.69
C GLU A 162 -13.96 -15.19 -10.40
N ASN A 163 -12.64 -15.09 -10.46
CA ASN A 163 -11.80 -14.83 -9.29
C ASN A 163 -11.49 -13.34 -9.14
N SER A 164 -11.56 -12.86 -7.91
CA SER A 164 -11.17 -11.49 -7.56
C SER A 164 -10.36 -11.41 -6.28
N ILE A 165 -9.52 -10.38 -6.19
CA ILE A 165 -8.90 -9.97 -4.96
C ILE A 165 -8.87 -8.45 -4.88
N THR A 166 -9.10 -7.93 -3.67
CA THR A 166 -9.03 -6.51 -3.40
C THR A 166 -7.76 -6.21 -2.61
N SER A 167 -6.96 -5.26 -3.08
CA SER A 167 -5.81 -4.75 -2.36
C SER A 167 -5.95 -3.25 -2.10
N ALA A 168 -5.23 -2.76 -1.10
CA ALA A 168 -5.16 -1.35 -0.78
C ALA A 168 -3.70 -0.83 -0.70
N HIS A 169 -2.74 -1.58 -1.26
CA HIS A 169 -1.32 -1.17 -1.31
C HIS A 169 -1.11 0.19 -1.96
N THR A 170 -2.01 0.62 -2.84
CA THR A 170 -2.19 2.01 -3.27
C THR A 170 -3.67 2.33 -3.20
N SER A 171 -4.06 3.31 -2.40
CA SER A 171 -5.49 3.63 -2.20
C SER A 171 -5.73 5.01 -1.61
N PHE A 172 -6.84 5.64 -1.97
CA PHE A 172 -7.36 6.85 -1.32
C PHE A 172 -8.47 6.46 -0.34
N TRP A 173 -8.56 7.20 0.76
CA TRP A 173 -9.50 6.93 1.83
C TRP A 173 -10.03 8.24 2.38
N ASN A 174 -11.33 8.26 2.66
CA ASN A 174 -11.87 9.18 3.64
C ASN A 174 -11.98 8.53 5.03
N SER A 175 -12.09 9.37 6.06
CA SER A 175 -12.11 8.94 7.46
C SER A 175 -13.29 8.03 7.78
N LYS A 176 -14.46 8.27 7.17
CA LYS A 176 -15.66 7.45 7.30
C LYS A 176 -15.43 6.04 6.78
N LEU A 177 -14.90 5.89 5.57
CA LEU A 177 -14.64 4.61 4.91
C LEU A 177 -13.67 3.77 5.73
N LEU A 178 -12.54 4.36 6.16
CA LEU A 178 -11.57 3.63 6.98
C LEU A 178 -12.18 3.22 8.33
N ASN A 179 -12.98 4.10 8.96
CA ASN A 179 -13.67 3.74 10.20
C ASN A 179 -14.62 2.55 10.01
N SER A 180 -15.45 2.60 8.97
CA SER A 180 -16.38 1.51 8.64
C SER A 180 -15.65 0.20 8.35
N PHE A 181 -14.52 0.25 7.65
CA PHE A 181 -13.70 -0.93 7.40
C PHE A 181 -13.12 -1.51 8.71
N CYS A 182 -12.59 -0.66 9.60
CA CYS A 182 -12.08 -1.11 10.90
C CYS A 182 -13.18 -1.75 11.77
N ASP A 183 -14.37 -1.13 11.83
CA ASP A 183 -15.53 -1.69 12.55
C ASP A 183 -15.96 -3.04 11.95
N PHE A 184 -15.99 -3.13 10.63
CA PHE A 184 -16.31 -4.37 9.92
C PHE A 184 -15.33 -5.50 10.25
N VAL A 185 -14.02 -5.23 10.21
CA VAL A 185 -13.00 -6.24 10.54
C VAL A 185 -13.16 -6.74 11.97
N ILE A 186 -13.33 -5.85 12.94
CA ILE A 186 -13.54 -6.25 14.35
C ILE A 186 -14.81 -7.09 14.48
N ALA A 187 -15.92 -6.69 13.83
CA ALA A 187 -17.17 -7.44 13.86
C ALA A 187 -17.01 -8.84 13.27
N LYS A 188 -16.34 -8.99 12.13
CA LYS A 188 -16.08 -10.30 11.49
C LYS A 188 -15.27 -11.23 12.37
N TYR A 189 -14.27 -10.73 13.09
CA TYR A 189 -13.44 -11.55 13.99
C TYR A 189 -14.11 -11.84 15.34
N THR A 190 -15.02 -10.97 15.78
CA THR A 190 -15.78 -11.18 17.03
C THR A 190 -16.86 -12.25 16.86
N ASP A 191 -17.50 -12.29 15.69
CA ASP A 191 -18.51 -13.30 15.36
C ASP A 191 -17.84 -14.56 14.76
N GLU A 192 -17.82 -15.63 15.56
CA GLU A 192 -17.18 -16.88 15.19
C GLU A 192 -17.80 -17.55 13.95
N GLN A 193 -19.11 -17.40 13.74
CA GLN A 193 -19.79 -17.97 12.57
C GLN A 193 -19.41 -17.21 11.29
N GLN A 194 -19.33 -15.88 11.36
CA GLN A 194 -18.90 -15.06 10.23
C GLN A 194 -17.44 -15.32 9.87
N LEU A 195 -16.54 -15.38 10.87
CA LEU A 195 -15.13 -15.72 10.63
C LEU A 195 -14.97 -17.11 10.01
N SER A 196 -15.70 -18.11 10.53
CA SER A 196 -15.65 -19.48 10.01
C SER A 196 -16.09 -19.56 8.54
N THR A 197 -17.05 -18.73 8.13
CA THR A 197 -17.48 -18.62 6.73
C THR A 197 -16.33 -18.11 5.86
N ILE A 198 -15.67 -17.03 6.28
CA ILE A 198 -14.54 -16.44 5.54
C ILE A 198 -13.37 -17.43 5.44
N VAL A 199 -13.05 -18.15 6.52
CA VAL A 199 -12.00 -19.18 6.54
C VAL A 199 -12.31 -20.29 5.54
N THR A 200 -13.56 -20.75 5.50
CA THR A 200 -14.01 -21.81 4.59
C THR A 200 -13.93 -21.36 3.13
N ASP A 201 -14.42 -20.15 2.83
CA ASP A 201 -14.37 -19.53 1.50
C ASP A 201 -12.92 -19.35 1.02
N ALA A 202 -12.02 -18.89 1.90
CA ALA A 202 -10.60 -18.77 1.60
C ALA A 202 -9.98 -20.14 1.30
N ALA A 203 -10.23 -21.14 2.15
CA ALA A 203 -9.71 -22.50 1.93
C ALA A 203 -10.21 -23.12 0.61
N ALA A 204 -11.43 -22.78 0.20
CA ALA A 204 -12.04 -23.20 -1.07
C ALA A 204 -11.49 -22.45 -2.31
N GLY A 205 -10.66 -21.41 -2.12
CA GLY A 205 -10.03 -20.68 -3.23
C GLY A 205 -10.87 -19.54 -3.81
N LYS A 206 -11.96 -19.13 -3.14
CA LYS A 206 -12.89 -18.10 -3.61
C LYS A 206 -12.23 -16.73 -3.91
N PHE A 207 -11.10 -16.44 -3.27
CA PHE A 207 -10.39 -15.15 -3.36
C PHE A 207 -9.10 -15.26 -4.19
N PHE A 208 -9.22 -15.57 -5.48
CA PHE A 208 -8.06 -15.68 -6.38
C PHE A 208 -7.02 -16.71 -5.90
N ASP A 209 -7.49 -17.88 -5.45
CA ASP A 209 -6.69 -18.94 -4.82
C ASP A 209 -5.91 -18.50 -3.56
N ASN A 210 -6.21 -17.34 -2.98
CA ASN A 210 -5.69 -16.96 -1.68
C ASN A 210 -6.39 -17.75 -0.57
N LYS A 211 -5.66 -18.72 0.00
CA LYS A 211 -6.13 -19.58 1.08
C LYS A 211 -5.89 -19.01 2.48
N ASN A 212 -5.38 -17.79 2.57
CA ASN A 212 -5.04 -17.13 3.82
C ASN A 212 -6.06 -16.05 4.16
N VAL A 213 -6.64 -16.08 5.36
CA VAL A 213 -7.40 -14.92 5.85
C VAL A 213 -6.41 -13.78 6.10
N SER A 214 -6.59 -12.70 5.34
CA SER A 214 -5.71 -11.52 5.27
C SER A 214 -6.53 -10.25 5.16
N ASP A 215 -5.90 -9.09 5.38
CA ASP A 215 -6.55 -7.79 5.19
C ASP A 215 -7.12 -7.62 3.78
N MET A 216 -6.43 -8.14 2.77
CA MET A 216 -6.90 -8.17 1.37
C MET A 216 -8.20 -8.97 1.19
N ILE A 217 -8.34 -10.13 1.84
CA ILE A 217 -9.61 -10.88 1.82
C ILE A 217 -10.68 -10.07 2.54
N LEU A 218 -10.38 -9.52 3.71
CA LEU A 218 -11.38 -8.73 4.47
C LEU A 218 -11.80 -7.46 3.71
N LEU A 219 -10.91 -6.84 2.95
CA LEU A 219 -11.24 -5.74 2.03
C LEU A 219 -12.19 -6.21 0.92
N ASP A 220 -11.96 -7.38 0.34
CA ASP A 220 -12.83 -7.94 -0.70
C ASP A 220 -14.22 -8.29 -0.16
N VAL A 221 -14.28 -8.91 1.02
CA VAL A 221 -15.54 -9.20 1.72
C VAL A 221 -16.26 -7.91 2.12
N PHE A 222 -15.56 -6.92 2.68
CA PHE A 222 -16.13 -5.61 3.00
C PHE A 222 -16.74 -4.95 1.76
N ARG A 223 -15.98 -4.88 0.67
CA ARG A 223 -16.45 -4.31 -0.60
C ARG A 223 -17.71 -5.00 -1.12
N THR A 224 -17.76 -6.33 -1.05
CA THR A 224 -18.87 -7.11 -1.62
C THR A 224 -20.12 -7.15 -0.73
N GLU A 225 -19.95 -7.16 0.59
CA GLU A 225 -21.09 -7.19 1.53
C GLU A 225 -21.65 -5.80 1.84
N THR A 226 -20.82 -4.77 1.94
CA THR A 226 -21.27 -3.43 2.35
C THR A 226 -21.42 -2.45 1.19
N LEU A 227 -20.91 -2.79 0.00
CA LEU A 227 -20.98 -1.98 -1.22
C LEU A 227 -20.65 -0.49 -0.99
N PRO A 228 -19.47 -0.18 -0.41
CA PRO A 228 -19.09 1.20 -0.17
C PRO A 228 -18.94 1.95 -1.50
N ALA A 229 -19.13 3.27 -1.47
CA ALA A 229 -18.99 4.13 -2.64
C ALA A 229 -17.51 4.32 -3.01
N THR A 230 -16.85 3.28 -3.50
CA THR A 230 -15.42 3.31 -3.87
C THR A 230 -15.21 3.23 -5.37
N LEU A 231 -14.25 4.01 -5.89
CA LEU A 231 -13.77 3.85 -7.25
C LEU A 231 -12.79 2.67 -7.34
N PRO A 232 -12.97 1.70 -8.25
CA PRO A 232 -11.95 0.71 -8.56
C PRO A 232 -10.74 1.42 -9.17
N LEU A 233 -9.64 1.57 -8.42
CA LEU A 233 -8.51 2.42 -8.83
C LEU A 233 -7.88 1.97 -10.16
N LEU A 234 -7.87 0.66 -10.41
CA LEU A 234 -7.39 0.06 -11.66
C LEU A 234 -8.24 0.45 -12.87
N SER A 235 -9.49 0.89 -12.70
CA SER A 235 -10.36 1.33 -13.80
C SER A 235 -9.91 2.63 -14.46
N LEU A 236 -9.08 3.45 -13.79
CA LEU A 236 -8.50 4.66 -14.37
C LEU A 236 -7.57 4.36 -15.56
N GLU A 237 -7.16 3.10 -15.74
CA GLU A 237 -6.48 2.64 -16.94
C GLU A 237 -7.31 2.91 -18.20
N GLY A 238 -8.65 2.88 -18.10
CA GLY A 238 -9.57 3.17 -19.21
C GLY A 238 -9.45 4.59 -19.77
N ILE A 239 -8.91 5.53 -19.00
CA ILE A 239 -8.63 6.91 -19.40
C ILE A 239 -7.12 7.20 -19.50
N GLY A 240 -6.29 6.15 -19.53
CA GLY A 240 -4.85 6.26 -19.73
C GLY A 240 -4.01 6.47 -18.46
N MET A 241 -4.60 6.36 -17.27
CA MET A 241 -3.92 6.49 -15.98
C MET A 241 -3.71 5.12 -15.32
N GLY A 242 -2.48 4.64 -15.31
CA GLY A 242 -2.13 3.33 -14.75
C GLY A 242 -1.75 3.41 -13.28
N PHE A 243 -2.46 2.66 -12.44
CA PHE A 243 -2.00 2.32 -11.11
C PHE A 243 -1.62 0.85 -11.12
N ASP A 244 -0.39 0.53 -10.77
CA ASP A 244 0.15 -0.81 -10.99
C ASP A 244 -0.24 -1.77 -9.87
N PHE A 245 -0.93 -2.86 -10.22
CA PHE A 245 -1.21 -3.92 -9.25
C PHE A 245 0.07 -4.66 -8.84
N ASN A 246 0.96 -4.94 -9.80
CA ASN A 246 2.31 -5.46 -9.57
C ASN A 246 3.15 -5.37 -10.85
N ILE A 247 4.40 -4.93 -10.72
CA ILE A 247 5.28 -4.70 -11.85
C ILE A 247 5.64 -5.99 -12.61
N ASN A 248 5.49 -7.17 -11.97
CA ASN A 248 5.73 -8.47 -12.58
C ASN A 248 4.45 -9.19 -13.07
N ALA A 249 3.28 -8.57 -12.93
CA ALA A 249 2.02 -9.06 -13.49
C ALA A 249 1.78 -8.43 -14.86
N SER A 250 1.60 -9.24 -15.91
CA SER A 250 1.31 -8.70 -17.25
C SER A 250 -0.09 -8.10 -17.33
N PHE A 251 -1.07 -8.72 -16.70
CA PHE A 251 -2.41 -8.16 -16.59
C PHE A 251 -2.49 -7.30 -15.33
N ASN A 252 -3.11 -6.13 -15.44
CA ASN A 252 -3.21 -5.19 -14.32
C ASN A 252 -4.56 -5.22 -13.61
N GLY A 253 -5.48 -6.11 -14.02
CA GLY A 253 -6.77 -6.30 -13.36
C GLY A 253 -7.93 -5.48 -13.95
N TYR A 254 -7.73 -4.81 -15.08
CA TYR A 254 -8.78 -4.02 -15.75
C TYR A 254 -8.94 -4.34 -17.24
N LYS A 255 -8.16 -3.71 -18.14
CA LYS A 255 -8.39 -3.78 -19.59
C LYS A 255 -7.20 -4.34 -20.36
N HIS A 256 -5.99 -3.94 -20.01
CA HIS A 256 -4.82 -4.17 -20.83
C HIS A 256 -3.87 -5.23 -20.25
N TYR A 257 -3.34 -6.06 -21.16
CA TYR A 257 -2.14 -6.82 -20.90
C TYR A 257 -0.92 -5.98 -21.30
N PHE A 258 0.03 -5.86 -20.40
CA PHE A 258 1.30 -5.19 -20.63
C PHE A 258 2.34 -6.17 -21.17
N ALA A 259 3.15 -5.70 -22.11
CA ALA A 259 4.30 -6.45 -22.56
C ALA A 259 5.31 -6.56 -21.42
N CYS A 260 5.76 -7.77 -21.10
CA CYS A 260 6.81 -8.01 -20.11
C CYS A 260 8.11 -8.48 -20.77
N THR A 261 9.23 -8.30 -20.08
CA THR A 261 10.48 -8.94 -20.51
C THR A 261 10.40 -10.47 -20.29
N ALA A 262 10.99 -11.24 -21.20
CA ALA A 262 10.87 -12.71 -21.18
C ALA A 262 11.44 -13.33 -19.89
N TYR A 263 12.60 -12.84 -19.44
CA TYR A 263 13.36 -13.47 -18.35
C TYR A 263 12.99 -12.98 -16.95
N THR A 264 12.59 -11.71 -16.79
CA THR A 264 12.28 -11.15 -15.47
C THR A 264 10.78 -11.02 -15.23
N ARG A 265 9.95 -11.15 -16.28
CA ARG A 265 8.49 -10.93 -16.25
C ARG A 265 8.10 -9.51 -15.82
N ILE A 266 9.06 -8.60 -15.70
CA ILE A 266 8.82 -7.19 -15.40
C ILE A 266 8.21 -6.51 -16.62
N LYS A 267 7.18 -5.70 -16.41
CA LYS A 267 6.54 -4.85 -17.43
C LYS A 267 7.60 -4.02 -18.19
N LYS A 268 7.44 -3.92 -19.50
CA LYS A 268 8.28 -3.07 -20.37
C LYS A 268 7.79 -1.64 -20.24
N LEU A 269 8.63 -0.80 -19.63
CA LEU A 269 8.33 0.61 -19.38
C LEU A 269 9.20 1.50 -20.25
N ILE A 270 8.61 2.58 -20.78
CA ILE A 270 9.28 3.59 -21.60
C ILE A 270 9.21 4.93 -20.85
N GLN A 271 10.37 5.50 -20.54
CA GLN A 271 10.45 6.86 -20.04
C GLN A 271 10.17 7.84 -21.17
N ARG A 272 9.19 8.73 -20.98
CA ARG A 272 8.94 9.90 -21.82
C ARG A 272 9.22 11.17 -21.01
N ARG A 273 9.12 12.33 -21.66
CA ARG A 273 9.34 13.65 -21.02
C ARG A 273 8.33 13.91 -19.90
N ASP A 274 7.11 13.41 -20.07
CA ASP A 274 5.94 13.67 -19.25
C ASP A 274 5.55 12.51 -18.33
N GLY A 275 6.32 11.41 -18.30
CA GLY A 275 6.05 10.30 -17.39
C GLY A 275 6.64 8.97 -17.84
N LEU A 276 6.34 7.92 -17.07
CA LEU A 276 6.74 6.55 -17.35
C LEU A 276 5.56 5.74 -17.89
N TYR A 277 5.73 5.12 -19.06
CA TYR A 277 4.64 4.49 -19.79
C TYR A 277 4.82 2.98 -19.91
N GLY A 278 3.78 2.22 -19.59
CA GLY A 278 3.71 0.78 -19.87
C GLY A 278 3.36 0.52 -21.32
N LEU A 279 4.08 -0.40 -21.97
CA LEU A 279 3.72 -0.89 -23.29
C LEU A 279 2.57 -1.90 -23.21
N VAL A 280 1.45 -1.60 -23.87
CA VAL A 280 0.35 -2.55 -24.05
C VAL A 280 0.75 -3.60 -25.09
N LYS A 281 0.46 -4.87 -24.81
CA LYS A 281 0.84 -6.02 -25.64
C LYS A 281 0.02 -6.11 -26.93
N ASP A 282 -1.22 -5.60 -26.91
CA ASP A 282 -2.25 -5.94 -27.91
C ASP A 282 -2.23 -5.06 -29.17
N ASP A 283 -1.34 -4.06 -29.27
CA ASP A 283 -1.27 -3.19 -30.46
C ASP A 283 0.12 -3.23 -31.13
N VAL A 284 0.25 -4.09 -32.13
CA VAL A 284 1.51 -4.31 -32.89
C VAL A 284 1.75 -3.22 -33.93
N LYS A 285 0.73 -2.43 -34.29
CA LYS A 285 0.83 -1.41 -35.36
C LYS A 285 1.09 0.00 -34.83
N SER A 286 0.61 0.31 -33.63
CA SER A 286 0.96 1.53 -32.89
C SER A 286 0.84 1.24 -31.40
N PRO A 287 1.91 0.82 -30.69
CA PRO A 287 1.77 0.31 -29.33
C PRO A 287 1.13 1.36 -28.44
N ALA A 288 -0.14 1.09 -28.08
CA ALA A 288 -0.84 1.82 -27.06
C ALA A 288 -0.01 1.76 -25.77
N SER A 289 -0.05 2.84 -25.01
CA SER A 289 0.75 2.95 -23.79
C SER A 289 -0.02 3.66 -22.71
N VAL A 290 0.05 3.15 -21.49
CA VAL A 290 -0.61 3.73 -20.32
C VAL A 290 0.43 4.41 -19.45
N LYS A 291 0.16 5.65 -19.01
CA LYS A 291 1.06 6.39 -18.11
C LYS A 291 0.90 5.85 -16.69
N PHE A 292 1.96 5.36 -16.07
CA PHE A 292 1.90 4.88 -14.69
C PHE A 292 2.07 6.01 -13.67
N TYR A 293 1.11 6.09 -12.75
CA TYR A 293 1.14 6.96 -11.57
C TYR A 293 1.81 6.28 -10.39
N THR A 294 1.67 4.95 -10.30
CA THR A 294 2.34 4.14 -9.29
C THR A 294 2.91 2.87 -9.91
N LEU A 295 3.98 2.34 -9.31
CA LEU A 295 4.54 1.01 -9.58
C LEU A 295 4.64 0.23 -8.27
N HIS A 296 4.16 -1.01 -8.26
CA HIS A 296 4.16 -1.85 -7.06
C HIS A 296 5.20 -2.96 -7.19
N PHE A 297 6.16 -2.98 -6.26
CA PHE A 297 7.27 -3.92 -6.26
C PHE A 297 7.08 -5.01 -5.20
N GLN A 298 5.92 -5.68 -5.21
CA GLN A 298 5.66 -6.76 -4.26
C GLN A 298 6.59 -7.96 -4.50
N GLY A 299 7.21 -8.43 -3.41
CA GLY A 299 8.01 -9.66 -3.41
C GLY A 299 9.52 -9.46 -3.43
N TYR A 300 10.24 -10.50 -3.02
CA TYR A 300 11.69 -10.41 -2.76
C TYR A 300 12.52 -9.97 -3.97
N LEU A 301 12.16 -10.38 -5.19
CA LEU A 301 12.94 -10.05 -6.39
C LEU A 301 12.68 -8.63 -6.89
N THR A 302 11.42 -8.26 -7.07
CA THR A 302 10.99 -6.98 -7.64
C THR A 302 11.43 -5.81 -6.77
N LYS A 303 11.41 -5.93 -5.42
CA LYS A 303 11.93 -4.88 -4.52
C LYS A 303 13.35 -4.41 -4.87
N ALA A 304 14.21 -5.29 -5.38
CA ALA A 304 15.57 -4.91 -5.79
C ALA A 304 15.59 -3.91 -6.97
N LEU A 305 14.51 -3.81 -7.72
CA LEU A 305 14.40 -2.95 -8.89
C LEU A 305 13.81 -1.58 -8.57
N ILE A 306 13.33 -1.30 -7.35
CA ILE A 306 12.83 0.02 -6.96
C ILE A 306 13.78 1.15 -7.39
N PRO A 307 15.11 1.07 -7.17
CA PRO A 307 16.01 2.15 -7.56
C PRO A 307 16.10 2.35 -9.08
N VAL A 308 15.77 1.36 -9.91
CA VAL A 308 15.86 1.45 -11.38
C VAL A 308 14.80 2.40 -11.95
N TYR A 309 13.63 2.47 -11.30
CA TYR A 309 12.43 3.12 -11.85
C TYR A 309 12.08 4.47 -11.22
N GLY A 310 12.90 4.97 -10.29
CA GLY A 310 12.75 6.34 -9.77
C GLY A 310 13.13 7.42 -10.79
N ASN A 311 12.56 8.61 -10.63
CA ASN A 311 12.95 9.81 -11.35
C ASN A 311 14.19 10.43 -10.67
N TYR A 312 15.29 10.52 -11.42
CA TYR A 312 16.55 11.09 -10.93
C TYR A 312 16.97 12.26 -11.80
N SER A 313 17.19 13.41 -11.18
CA SER A 313 17.64 14.63 -11.87
C SER A 313 19.08 14.53 -12.37
N LYS A 314 19.93 13.75 -11.69
CA LYS A 314 21.35 13.59 -12.03
C LYS A 314 21.61 12.26 -12.74
N GLY A 315 22.21 12.32 -13.93
CA GLY A 315 22.55 11.13 -14.73
C GLY A 315 23.45 10.12 -13.99
N VAL A 316 24.39 10.61 -13.17
CA VAL A 316 25.27 9.77 -12.33
C VAL A 316 24.47 8.99 -11.28
N GLU A 317 23.48 9.62 -10.65
CA GLU A 317 22.62 8.94 -9.68
C GLU A 317 21.78 7.86 -10.35
N ARG A 318 21.18 8.16 -11.51
CA ARG A 318 20.46 7.19 -12.33
C ARG A 318 21.32 5.98 -12.68
N PHE A 319 22.56 6.21 -13.13
CA PHE A 319 23.51 5.15 -13.46
C PHE A 319 23.85 4.28 -12.24
N LYS A 320 24.17 4.90 -11.09
CA LYS A 320 24.45 4.19 -9.84
C LYS A 320 23.27 3.35 -9.37
N ASN A 321 22.05 3.89 -9.43
CA ASN A 321 20.84 3.20 -9.02
C ASN A 321 20.49 2.04 -9.95
N ASN A 322 20.70 2.20 -11.26
CA ASN A 322 20.58 1.10 -12.23
C ASN A 322 21.53 -0.05 -11.91
N ILE A 323 22.82 0.23 -11.73
CA ILE A 323 23.81 -0.81 -11.39
C ILE A 323 23.41 -1.49 -10.08
N THR A 324 23.15 -0.71 -9.04
CA THR A 324 22.85 -1.24 -7.70
C THR A 324 21.57 -2.08 -7.71
N GLY A 325 20.53 -1.62 -8.40
CA GLY A 325 19.25 -2.33 -8.49
C GLY A 325 19.38 -3.66 -9.24
N TYR A 326 19.98 -3.65 -10.44
CA TYR A 326 20.18 -4.88 -11.21
C TYR A 326 21.17 -5.85 -10.54
N TYR A 327 22.22 -5.35 -9.91
CA TYR A 327 23.14 -6.18 -9.12
C TYR A 327 22.40 -6.90 -7.99
N ASN A 328 21.62 -6.17 -7.18
CA ASN A 328 20.81 -6.78 -6.13
C ASN A 328 19.79 -7.77 -6.69
N PHE A 329 19.16 -7.45 -7.82
CA PHE A 329 18.21 -8.35 -8.47
C PHE A 329 18.89 -9.69 -8.87
N LEU A 330 20.06 -9.63 -9.51
CA LEU A 330 20.83 -10.81 -9.89
C LEU A 330 21.31 -11.61 -8.68
N LEU A 331 21.82 -10.96 -7.64
CA LEU A 331 22.19 -11.61 -6.37
C LEU A 331 21.01 -12.36 -5.75
N ARG A 332 19.85 -11.72 -5.68
CA ARG A 332 18.63 -12.32 -5.12
C ARG A 332 18.17 -13.52 -5.94
N ARG A 333 18.24 -13.44 -7.28
CA ARG A 333 17.96 -14.60 -8.16
C ARG A 333 18.94 -15.75 -7.92
N GLY A 334 20.23 -15.47 -7.82
CA GLY A 334 21.25 -16.48 -7.51
C GLY A 334 20.99 -17.19 -6.19
N LYS A 335 20.60 -16.44 -5.15
CA LYS A 335 20.21 -17.02 -3.85
C LYS A 335 18.99 -17.94 -3.94
N LEU A 336 17.97 -17.56 -4.72
CA LEU A 336 16.80 -18.41 -4.95
C LEU A 336 17.15 -19.69 -5.71
N ALA A 337 17.97 -19.60 -6.76
CA ALA A 337 18.45 -20.75 -7.51
C ALA A 337 19.24 -21.72 -6.61
N LYS A 338 20.17 -21.21 -5.80
CA LYS A 338 20.91 -22.01 -4.80
C LYS A 338 19.97 -22.71 -3.81
N ASN A 339 18.94 -22.01 -3.33
CA ASN A 339 17.97 -22.58 -2.40
C ASN A 339 17.07 -23.64 -3.04
N ALA A 340 16.75 -23.51 -4.33
CA ALA A 340 16.00 -24.51 -5.07
C ALA A 340 16.81 -25.81 -5.22
N VAL A 341 18.09 -25.70 -5.60
CA VAL A 341 19.02 -26.82 -5.69
C VAL A 341 19.19 -27.51 -4.33
N LYS A 342 19.38 -26.75 -3.24
CA LYS A 342 19.47 -27.34 -1.89
C LYS A 342 18.21 -28.10 -1.48
N ARG A 343 17.03 -27.64 -1.90
CA ARG A 343 15.75 -28.30 -1.63
C ARG A 343 15.59 -29.59 -2.44
N SER A 344 16.07 -29.65 -3.68
CA SER A 344 16.02 -30.89 -4.47
C SER A 344 16.88 -31.99 -3.86
N PHE A 345 18.08 -31.65 -3.34
CA PHE A 345 18.96 -32.62 -2.66
C PHE A 345 18.48 -33.10 -1.30
N ARG A 346 17.52 -32.41 -0.65
CA ARG A 346 16.93 -32.85 0.64
C ARG A 346 15.71 -33.77 0.48
N LYS A 347 15.23 -33.94 -0.75
CA LYS A 347 14.12 -34.85 -1.08
C LYS A 347 14.60 -36.24 -1.51
N PHE A 348 15.92 -36.43 -1.61
CA PHE A 348 16.62 -37.70 -1.73
C PHE A 348 17.36 -37.93 -0.41
#